data_AF-A0A2N3A2H7-F1
#
_entry.id   AF-A0A2N3A2H7-F1
#
_cell.length_a   1.000
_cell.length_b   1.000
_cell.length_c   1.000
_cell.angle_alpha   90.00
_cell.angle_beta   90.00
_cell.angle_gamma   90.00
#
_symmetry.space_group_name_H-M   'P 1'
#
loop_
_entity.id
_entity.type
_entity.pdbx_description
1 polymer ?
#
loop_
_entity_poly.entity_id
_entity_poly.type
_entity_poly.pdbx_seq_one_letter_code
_entity_poly.pdbx_strand_id
1 'polypeptide(L)'
;MNFFHWLEQHLLNCPYKKILGIDCMGCGLQRSLIALLKGNLVESFLLYPPLITLIIMFVLLPLHLIFKFKHGATWLKYLFIFNLSVIVINYIVKLIYF
;
A
#
# COMPACT_ATOMS: atom_id res chain seq x y z
N MET A 1 12.91 0.36 -23.98
CA MET A 1 12.04 1.12 -23.06
C MET A 1 11.87 0.28 -21.81
N ASN A 2 12.26 0.79 -20.64
CA ASN A 2 12.19 0.02 -19.40
C ASN A 2 10.73 -0.10 -18.94
N PHE A 3 10.32 -1.31 -18.55
CA PHE A 3 9.00 -1.64 -18.02
C PHE A 3 8.54 -0.65 -16.93
N PHE A 4 9.46 -0.22 -16.07
CA PHE A 4 9.23 0.78 -15.03
C PHE A 4 8.76 2.14 -15.56
N HIS A 5 9.29 2.59 -16.69
CA HIS A 5 8.93 3.87 -17.29
C HIS A 5 7.52 3.84 -17.89
N TRP A 6 7.11 2.70 -18.45
CA TRP A 6 5.73 2.50 -18.92
C TRP A 6 4.73 2.49 -17.76
N LEU A 7 5.09 1.82 -16.66
CA LEU A 7 4.35 1.84 -15.40
C LEU A 7 4.19 3.28 -14.87
N GLU A 8 5.29 4.02 -14.78
CA GLU A 8 5.32 5.42 -14.31
C GLU A 8 4.38 6.34 -15.09
N GLN A 9 4.30 6.17 -16.41
CA GLN A 9 3.43 6.98 -17.28
C GLN A 9 1.96 6.57 -17.25
N HIS A 10 1.65 5.32 -16.88
CA HIS A 10 0.28 4.79 -16.83
C HIS A 10 -0.32 4.73 -15.42
N LEU A 11 0.41 5.17 -14.39
CA LEU A 11 -0.18 5.29 -13.06
C LEU A 11 -1.25 6.36 -13.06
N LEU A 12 -2.21 6.16 -12.16
CA LEU A 12 -3.26 7.14 -11.92
C LEU A 12 -2.62 8.49 -11.58
N ASN A 13 -2.76 9.44 -12.51
CA ASN A 13 -2.44 10.83 -12.24
C ASN A 13 -3.30 11.26 -11.05
N CYS A 14 -2.68 11.44 -9.89
CA CYS A 14 -3.38 11.78 -8.67
C CYS A 14 -3.89 13.23 -8.75
N PRO A 15 -5.20 13.49 -8.98
CA PRO A 15 -5.69 14.86 -9.06
C PRO A 15 -5.51 15.58 -7.72
N TYR A 16 -5.63 14.83 -6.61
CA TYR A 16 -5.39 15.30 -5.25
C TYR A 16 -3.98 15.85 -5.05
N LYS A 17 -2.93 15.20 -5.58
CA LYS A 17 -1.57 15.75 -5.47
C LYS A 17 -1.42 17.05 -6.25
N LYS A 18 -2.06 17.13 -7.41
CA LYS A 18 -1.96 18.32 -8.28
C LYS A 18 -2.74 19.52 -7.73
N ILE A 19 -3.87 19.27 -7.07
CA ILE A 19 -4.80 20.31 -6.59
C ILE A 19 -4.53 20.66 -5.11
N LEU A 20 -4.28 19.66 -4.27
CA LEU A 20 -4.15 19.78 -2.82
C LEU A 20 -2.73 19.55 -2.31
N GLY A 21 -1.77 19.14 -3.16
CA GLY A 21 -0.39 18.83 -2.74
C GLY A 21 -0.24 17.52 -1.94
N ILE A 22 -1.36 16.89 -1.55
CA ILE A 22 -1.41 15.70 -0.69
C ILE A 22 -1.59 14.44 -1.54
N ASP A 23 -0.80 13.40 -1.26
CA ASP A 23 -1.00 12.07 -1.84
C ASP A 23 -2.22 11.38 -1.20
N CYS A 24 -3.18 10.96 -2.01
CA CYS A 24 -4.31 10.17 -1.50
C CYS A 24 -3.88 8.74 -1.11
N MET A 25 -4.75 8.05 -0.35
CA MET A 25 -4.49 6.70 0.17
C MET A 25 -4.06 5.70 -0.92
N GLY A 26 -4.63 5.80 -2.13
CA GLY A 26 -4.31 4.93 -3.27
C GLY A 26 -3.02 5.29 -4.00
N CYS A 27 -2.75 6.59 -4.20
CA CYS A 27 -1.53 7.05 -4.89
C CYS A 27 -0.26 6.72 -4.08
N GLY A 28 -0.35 6.80 -2.74
CA GLY A 28 0.74 6.39 -1.84
C GLY A 28 1.07 4.90 -1.94
N LEU A 29 0.05 4.04 -2.01
CA LEU A 29 0.22 2.59 -2.22
C LEU A 29 0.89 2.30 -3.57
N GLN A 30 0.45 2.95 -4.64
CA GLN A 30 1.03 2.73 -5.96
C GLN A 30 2.51 3.13 -6.02
N ARG A 31 2.89 4.31 -5.47
CA ARG A 31 4.30 4.75 -5.44
C ARG A 31 5.18 3.88 -4.57
N SER A 32 4.70 3.51 -3.38
CA SER A 32 5.46 2.61 -2.50
C SER A 32 5.68 1.25 -3.15
N LEU A 33 4.72 0.74 -3.93
CA LEU A 33 4.89 -0.49 -4.69
C LEU A 33 5.94 -0.36 -5.81
N ILE A 34 5.99 0.78 -6.51
CA ILE A 34 7.05 1.04 -7.51
C ILE A 34 8.42 1.14 -6.86
N ALA A 35 8.53 1.87 -5.75
CA ALA A 35 9.77 1.97 -4.99
C ALA A 35 10.26 0.59 -4.54
N LEU A 36 9.33 -0.29 -4.11
CA LEU A 36 9.62 -1.68 -3.79
C LEU A 36 10.13 -2.46 -5.01
N LEU A 37 9.46 -2.35 -6.16
CA LEU A 37 9.86 -3.02 -7.41
C LEU A 37 11.21 -2.51 -7.95
N LYS A 38 11.59 -1.27 -7.64
CA LYS A 38 12.91 -0.69 -7.92
C LYS A 38 14.00 -1.15 -6.93
N GLY A 39 13.63 -1.90 -5.89
CA GLY A 39 14.54 -2.33 -4.82
C GLY A 39 14.76 -1.31 -3.70
N ASN A 40 14.04 -0.17 -3.71
CA ASN A 40 14.15 0.85 -2.68
C ASN A 40 13.14 0.59 -1.53
N LEU A 41 13.53 -0.31 -0.62
CA LEU A 41 12.73 -0.70 0.54
C LEU A 41 12.46 0.46 1.50
N VAL A 42 13.45 1.32 1.70
CA VAL A 42 13.36 2.46 2.64
C VAL A 42 12.36 3.49 2.14
N GLU A 43 12.47 3.88 0.87
CA GLU A 43 11.54 4.81 0.24
C GLU A 43 10.11 4.24 0.19
N SER A 44 9.98 2.95 -0.12
CA SER A 44 8.68 2.25 -0.11
C SER A 44 8.00 2.34 1.26
N PHE A 45 8.75 2.08 2.33
CA PHE A 45 8.25 2.13 3.70
C PHE A 45 7.91 3.55 4.16
N LEU A 46 8.72 4.55 3.79
CA LEU A 46 8.44 5.96 4.09
C LEU A 46 7.17 6.46 3.39
N LEU A 47 6.95 6.05 2.14
CA LEU A 47 5.78 6.43 1.35
C LEU A 47 4.49 5.82 1.90
N TYR A 48 4.53 4.52 2.25
CA TYR A 48 3.38 3.78 2.73
C TYR A 48 3.82 2.62 3.65
N PRO A 49 3.94 2.86 4.96
CA PRO A 49 4.35 1.84 5.93
C PRO A 49 3.56 0.52 5.88
N PRO A 50 2.22 0.52 5.68
CA PRO A 50 1.45 -0.73 5.68
C PRO A 50 1.58 -1.53 4.38
N LEU A 51 2.39 -1.10 3.40
CA LEU A 51 2.54 -1.85 2.14
C LEU A 51 3.00 -3.29 2.39
N ILE A 52 4.00 -3.49 3.24
CA ILE A 52 4.57 -4.82 3.51
C ILE A 52 3.53 -5.73 4.16
N THR A 53 2.80 -5.21 5.15
CA THR A 53 1.73 -5.97 5.82
C THR A 53 0.54 -6.24 4.89
N LEU A 54 0.27 -5.36 3.93
CA LEU A 54 -0.71 -5.58 2.87
C LEU A 54 -0.28 -6.69 1.92
N ILE A 55 0.99 -6.72 1.50
CA ILE A 55 1.53 -7.78 0.65
C ILE A 55 1.41 -9.13 1.36
N ILE A 56 1.78 -9.20 2.64
CA ILE A 56 1.62 -10.41 3.46
C ILE A 56 0.15 -10.84 3.50
N MET A 57 -0.78 -9.91 3.71
CA MET A 57 -2.20 -10.20 3.72
C MET A 57 -2.69 -10.75 2.36
N PHE A 58 -2.22 -10.16 1.26
CA PHE A 58 -2.56 -10.60 -0.11
C PHE A 58 -1.99 -11.97 -0.46
N VAL A 59 -0.86 -12.38 0.13
CA VAL A 59 -0.30 -13.74 -0.03
C VAL A 59 -1.02 -14.75 0.89
N LEU A 60 -1.34 -14.35 2.12
CA LEU A 60 -2.04 -15.21 3.07
C LEU A 60 -3.48 -15.51 2.66
N LEU A 61 -4.18 -14.58 2.00
CA LEU A 61 -5.55 -14.77 1.53
C LEU A 61 -5.71 -16.00 0.60
N PRO A 62 -5.03 -16.10 -0.55
CA PRO A 62 -5.14 -17.27 -1.43
C PRO A 62 -4.60 -18.54 -0.77
N LEU A 63 -3.54 -18.44 0.05
CA LEU A 63 -3.03 -19.57 0.80
C LEU A 63 -4.08 -20.13 1.77
N HIS A 64 -4.81 -19.25 2.47
CA HIS A 64 -5.91 -19.64 3.33
C HIS A 64 -7.08 -20.22 2.54
N LEU A 65 -7.40 -19.70 1.34
CA LEU A 65 -8.44 -20.28 0.48
C LEU A 65 -8.10 -21.71 0.05
N ILE A 66 -6.84 -22.00 -0.28
CA ILE A 66 -6.39 -23.32 -0.75
C ILE A 66 -6.24 -24.30 0.42
N PHE A 67 -5.55 -23.90 1.49
CA PHE A 67 -5.22 -24.79 2.62
C PHE A 67 -6.26 -24.80 3.74
N LYS A 68 -7.27 -23.91 3.69
CA LYS A 68 -8.38 -23.81 4.66
C LYS A 68 -7.93 -23.85 6.13
N PHE A 69 -6.90 -23.07 6.46
CA PHE A 69 -6.38 -23.01 7.85
C PHE A 69 -7.47 -22.74 8.88
N LYS A 70 -7.51 -23.53 9.97
CA LYS A 70 -8.54 -23.47 11.01
C LYS A 70 -8.73 -22.06 11.65
N HIS A 71 -7.66 -21.26 11.71
CA HIS A 71 -7.67 -19.89 12.24
C HIS A 71 -7.26 -18.82 11.21
N GLY A 72 -7.13 -19.19 9.92
CA GLY A 72 -6.59 -18.27 8.91
C GLY A 72 -7.46 -17.03 8.71
N ALA A 73 -8.79 -17.19 8.72
CA ALA A 73 -9.72 -16.07 8.61
C ALA A 73 -9.60 -15.07 9.78
N THR A 74 -9.32 -15.55 11.00
CA THR A 74 -9.14 -14.68 12.18
C THR A 74 -7.87 -13.85 12.06
N TRP A 75 -6.75 -14.48 11.68
CA TRP A 75 -5.49 -13.78 11.41
C TRP A 75 -5.62 -12.75 10.30
N LEU A 76 -6.28 -13.12 9.19
CA LEU A 76 -6.50 -12.23 8.07
C LEU A 76 -7.33 -11.01 8.46
N LYS A 77 -8.34 -11.20 9.32
CA LYS A 77 -9.16 -10.12 9.86
C LYS A 77 -8.33 -9.14 10.70
N TYR A 78 -7.48 -9.64 11.60
CA TYR A 78 -6.60 -8.78 12.39
C TYR A 78 -5.62 -8.00 11.51
N LEU A 79 -5.01 -8.66 10.51
CA LEU A 79 -4.14 -7.99 9.54
C LEU A 79 -4.89 -6.91 8.76
N PHE A 80 -6.13 -7.17 8.35
CA PHE A 80 -6.95 -6.19 7.63
C PHE A 80 -7.23 -4.94 8.48
N ILE A 81 -7.65 -5.14 9.74
CA ILE A 81 -7.92 -4.05 10.69
C ILE A 81 -6.65 -3.25 10.96
N PHE A 82 -5.52 -3.93 11.16
CA PHE A 82 -4.23 -3.30 11.38
C PHE A 82 -3.78 -2.46 10.16
N ASN A 83 -3.90 -3.01 8.94
CA ASN A 83 -3.58 -2.26 7.74
C ASN A 83 -4.48 -1.02 7.63
N LEU A 84 -5.81 -1.17 7.79
CA LEU A 84 -6.75 -0.05 7.74
C LEU A 84 -6.42 1.05 8.75
N SER A 85 -6.14 0.69 10.00
CA SER A 85 -5.82 1.69 11.03
C SER A 85 -4.56 2.48 10.68
N VAL A 86 -3.49 1.80 10.25
CA VAL A 86 -2.23 2.46 9.84
C VAL A 86 -2.44 3.38 8.63
N ILE A 87 -3.25 2.96 7.65
CA ILE A 87 -3.57 3.76 6.46
C ILE A 87 -4.31 5.04 6.85
N VAL A 88 -5.33 4.91 7.69
CA VAL A 88 -6.14 6.04 8.16
C VAL A 88 -5.29 7.00 8.98
N ILE A 89 -4.48 6.49 9.92
CA ILE A 89 -3.57 7.31 10.73
C ILE A 89 -2.58 8.06 9.83
N ASN A 90 -1.95 7.38 8.87
CA ASN A 90 -1.00 8.02 7.94
C ASN A 90 -1.67 9.13 7.13
N TYR A 91 -2.89 8.90 6.66
CA TYR A 91 -3.65 9.89 5.90
C TYR A 91 -4.06 11.09 6.77
N ILE A 92 -4.54 10.86 8.00
CA ILE A 92 -4.89 11.93 8.94
C ILE A 92 -3.66 12.77 9.29
N VAL A 93 -2.51 12.14 9.57
CA VAL A 93 -1.25 12.87 9.84
C VAL A 93 -0.87 13.74 8.65
N LYS A 94 -0.95 13.22 7.42
CA LYS A 94 -0.68 14.01 6.20
C LYS A 94 -1.68 15.14 5.98
N LEU A 95 -2.93 14.98 6.43
CA LEU A 95 -3.98 16.01 6.32
C LEU A 95 -3.82 17.12 7.37
N ILE A 96 -3.26 16.81 8.55
CA ILE A 96 -3.08 17.81 9.63
C ILE A 96 -1.78 18.59 9.44
N TYR A 97 -0.71 17.95 8.98
CA TYR A 97 0.59 18.58 8.79
C TYR A 97 0.75 19.35 7.46
N PHE A 98 -0.23 19.28 6.56
CA PHE A 98 -0.22 19.93 5.24
C PHE A 98 -1.50 20.74 5.05
#